data_AF-A0A399YY06-F1
#
_entry.id   AF-A0A399YY06-F1
#
_cell.length_a   1.000
_cell.length_b   1.000
_cell.length_c   1.000
_cell.angle_alpha   90.00
_cell.angle_beta   90.00
_cell.angle_gamma   90.00
#
_symmetry.space_group_name_H-M   'P 1'
#
loop_
_entity.id
_entity.type
_entity.pdbx_description
1 polymer ?
#
loop_
_entity_poly.entity_id
_entity_poly.type
_entity_poly.pdbx_seq_one_letter_code
_entity_poly.pdbx_strand_id
1 'polypeptide(L)'
;MQILLLSPYHGGSHRAWAEGYQANSAHKLSLLTLPAHFWKWRMHGGAVTLARFWLDTLSEKLPDLILATDLLDLTTFLALTRHKTADVPVALYMHENQLTYPLPADPTIGPMRRQLGERDRHYAFINY
;
A
#
# COMPACT_ATOMS: atom_id res chain seq x y z
N MET A 1 17.20 0.74 -12.15
CA MET A 1 15.78 0.98 -12.46
C MET A 1 15.25 2.09 -11.57
N GLN A 2 14.26 2.84 -12.06
CA GLN A 2 13.39 3.74 -11.31
C GLN A 2 12.17 2.95 -10.84
N ILE A 3 12.00 2.79 -9.53
CA ILE A 3 10.87 2.04 -8.94
C ILE A 3 9.95 3.04 -8.24
N LEU A 4 8.65 3.02 -8.59
CA LEU A 4 7.62 3.70 -7.83
C LEU A 4 7.08 2.77 -6.76
N LEU A 5 7.32 3.09 -5.49
CA LEU A 5 6.83 2.28 -4.36
C LEU A 5 5.61 2.96 -3.72
N LEU A 6 4.47 2.26 -3.74
CA LEU A 6 3.19 2.72 -3.23
C LEU A 6 2.95 2.18 -1.82
N SER A 7 2.80 3.09 -0.84
CA SER A 7 2.55 2.74 0.56
C SER A 7 1.42 3.60 1.15
N PRO A 8 0.15 3.16 1.07
CA PRO A 8 -0.98 3.95 1.55
C PRO A 8 -1.08 3.98 3.08
N TYR A 9 -0.27 3.19 3.78
CA TYR A 9 -0.16 3.19 5.24
C TYR A 9 1.31 3.23 5.63
N HIS A 10 1.88 4.43 5.67
CA HIS A 10 3.31 4.62 5.84
C HIS A 10 3.67 5.02 7.29
N GLY A 11 3.84 4.00 8.13
CA GLY A 11 4.25 4.14 9.52
C GLY A 11 4.75 2.82 10.08
N GLY A 12 5.27 2.81 11.31
CA GLY A 12 5.77 1.60 11.96
C GLY A 12 6.69 0.77 11.07
N SER A 13 6.45 -0.54 11.00
CA SER A 13 7.21 -1.49 10.19
C SER A 13 7.12 -1.24 8.69
N HIS A 14 5.97 -0.78 8.16
CA HIS A 14 5.82 -0.45 6.74
C HIS A 14 6.75 0.69 6.31
N ARG A 15 6.84 1.74 7.13
CA ARG A 15 7.77 2.85 6.89
C ARG A 15 9.22 2.39 6.99
N ALA A 16 9.55 1.66 8.07
CA ALA A 16 10.91 1.17 8.28
C ALA A 16 11.40 0.30 7.12
N TRP A 17 10.55 -0.59 6.60
CA TRP A 17 10.85 -1.40 5.42
C TRP A 17 11.03 -0.55 4.17
N ALA A 18 10.08 0.35 3.86
CA ALA A 18 10.10 1.13 2.62
C ALA A 18 11.29 2.10 2.55
N GLU A 19 11.56 2.83 3.63
CA GLU A 19 12.71 3.74 3.74
C GLU A 19 14.02 2.96 3.77
N GLY A 20 14.06 1.82 4.48
CA GLY A 20 15.21 0.93 4.49
C GLY A 20 15.54 0.36 3.10
N TYR A 21 14.52 -0.05 2.34
CA TYR A 21 14.69 -0.51 0.97
C TYR A 21 15.16 0.64 0.06
N GLN A 22 14.60 1.84 0.19
CA GLN A 22 15.06 3.00 -0.56
C GLN A 22 16.53 3.35 -0.27
N ALA A 23 16.95 3.31 0.99
CA ALA A 23 18.30 3.70 1.39
C ALA A 23 19.38 2.68 0.99
N ASN A 24 19.03 1.40 0.85
CA ASN A 24 20.00 0.31 0.67
C ASN A 24 19.87 -0.41 -0.68
N SER A 25 19.01 0.04 -1.59
CA SER A 25 18.83 -0.57 -2.91
C SER A 25 19.85 -0.07 -3.93
N ALA A 26 20.24 -0.95 -4.85
CA ALA A 26 20.95 -0.56 -6.07
C ALA A 26 20.01 0.11 -7.10
N HIS A 27 18.69 0.07 -6.86
CA HIS A 27 17.69 0.77 -7.63
C HIS A 27 17.36 2.12 -7.00
N LYS A 28 16.83 3.03 -7.81
CA LYS A 28 16.35 4.32 -7.34
C LYS A 28 14.87 4.22 -7.05
N LEU A 29 14.46 4.55 -5.84
CA LEU A 29 13.08 4.45 -5.40
C LEU A 29 12.46 5.83 -5.19
N SER A 30 11.25 5.99 -5.72
CA SER A 30 10.34 7.09 -5.39
C SER A 30 9.23 6.53 -4.52
N LEU A 31 9.19 6.98 -3.26
CA LEU A 31 8.14 6.61 -2.32
C LEU A 31 6.92 7.50 -2.53
N LEU A 32 5.77 6.92 -2.81
CA LEU A 32 4.48 7.60 -2.84
C LEU A 32 3.61 7.07 -1.70
N THR A 33 3.43 7.92 -0.69
CA THR A 33 3.01 7.47 0.65
C THR A 33 1.85 8.27 1.21
N LEU A 34 1.08 7.66 2.11
CA LEU A 34 0.13 8.37 2.96
C LEU A 34 0.43 8.10 4.45
N PRO A 35 0.18 9.08 5.34
CA PRO A 35 0.37 8.89 6.78
C PRO A 35 -0.43 7.69 7.34
N ALA A 36 0.17 6.98 8.29
CA ALA A 36 -0.36 5.78 8.94
C ALA A 36 -1.52 6.05 9.92
N HIS A 37 -2.59 6.68 9.44
CA HIS A 37 -3.82 6.90 10.18
C HIS A 37 -4.95 6.04 9.62
N PHE A 38 -5.73 5.44 10.52
CA PHE A 38 -6.95 4.68 10.19
C PHE A 38 -6.76 3.67 9.04
N TRP A 39 -6.00 2.60 9.28
CA TRP A 39 -5.59 1.62 8.24
C TRP A 39 -6.74 1.12 7.33
N LYS A 40 -7.93 0.89 7.88
CA LYS A 40 -9.13 0.52 7.12
C LYS A 40 -9.49 1.54 6.04
N TRP A 41 -9.43 2.83 6.39
CA TRP A 41 -9.66 3.91 5.43
C TRP A 41 -8.57 3.97 4.36
N ARG A 42 -7.33 3.62 4.71
CA ARG A 42 -6.24 3.51 3.73
C ARG A 42 -6.49 2.37 2.75
N MET A 43 -7.02 1.24 3.20
CA MET A 43 -7.37 0.12 2.31
C MET A 43 -8.51 0.47 1.35
N HIS A 44 -9.49 1.27 1.76
CA HIS A 44 -10.59 1.68 0.88
C HIS A 44 -10.27 2.86 -0.06
N GLY A 45 -9.59 3.89 0.46
CA GLY A 45 -9.44 5.17 -0.26
C GLY A 45 -8.00 5.52 -0.64
N GLY A 46 -7.02 4.76 -0.16
CA GLY A 46 -5.60 5.02 -0.39
C GLY A 46 -5.24 4.96 -1.87
N ALA A 47 -5.78 3.99 -2.60
CA ALA A 47 -5.56 3.82 -4.04
C ALA A 47 -5.99 5.05 -4.85
N VAL A 48 -7.20 5.55 -4.60
CA VAL A 48 -7.74 6.75 -5.27
C VAL A 48 -6.88 7.98 -4.97
N THR A 49 -6.52 8.17 -3.70
CA THR A 49 -5.72 9.32 -3.25
C THR A 49 -4.33 9.30 -3.89
N LEU A 50 -3.66 8.14 -3.86
CA LEU A 50 -2.33 7.99 -4.44
C LEU A 50 -2.35 8.09 -5.96
N ALA A 51 -3.34 7.52 -6.64
CA ALA A 51 -3.48 7.63 -8.09
C ALA A 51 -3.56 9.09 -8.53
N ARG A 52 -4.41 9.88 -7.84
CA ARG A 52 -4.53 11.32 -8.11
C ARG A 52 -3.20 12.04 -7.87
N PHE A 53 -2.59 11.87 -6.71
CA PHE A 53 -1.31 12.53 -6.39
C PHE A 53 -0.21 12.16 -7.38
N TRP A 54 -0.15 10.89 -7.78
CA TRP A 54 0.83 10.45 -8.77
C TRP A 54 0.61 11.13 -10.12
N LEU A 55 -0.63 11.13 -10.64
CA LEU A 55 -0.96 11.77 -11.91
C LEU A 55 -0.71 13.28 -11.89
N ASP A 56 -1.03 13.95 -10.78
CA ASP A 56 -0.81 15.40 -10.60
C ASP A 56 0.68 15.77 -10.54
N THR A 57 1.55 14.85 -10.14
CA THR A 57 2.99 15.06 -9.98
C THR A 57 3.84 14.30 -11.02
N LEU A 58 3.19 13.69 -12.00
CA LEU A 58 3.82 12.77 -12.94
C LEU A 58 4.81 13.50 -13.85
N SER A 59 6.07 13.09 -13.82
CA SER A 59 7.07 13.48 -14.81
C SER A 59 6.82 12.80 -16.16
N GLU A 60 7.36 13.36 -17.25
CA GLU A 60 7.31 12.73 -18.58
C GLU A 60 7.88 11.29 -18.59
N LYS A 61 8.90 11.03 -17.75
CA LYS A 61 9.47 9.69 -17.60
C LYS A 61 8.66 8.85 -16.62
N LEU A 62 8.18 7.69 -17.10
CA LEU A 62 7.49 6.68 -16.30
C LEU A 62 8.47 5.82 -15.48
N PRO A 63 8.02 5.18 -14.37
CA PRO A 63 8.82 4.21 -13.65
C PRO A 63 9.01 2.92 -14.47
N ASP A 64 10.12 2.23 -14.22
CA ASP A 64 10.41 0.92 -14.83
C ASP A 64 9.63 -0.22 -14.12
N LEU A 65 9.16 0.03 -12.89
CA LEU A 65 8.40 -0.91 -12.06
C LEU A 65 7.53 -0.15 -11.05
N ILE A 66 6.30 -0.60 -10.86
CA ILE A 66 5.45 -0.22 -9.72
C ILE A 66 5.51 -1.33 -8.67
N LEU A 67 5.88 -0.98 -7.44
CA LEU A 67 5.89 -1.89 -6.29
C LEU A 67 4.84 -1.40 -5.28
N ALA A 68 3.79 -2.16 -5.05
CA ALA A 68 2.76 -1.79 -4.07
C ALA A 68 2.87 -2.61 -2.80
N THR A 69 2.58 -2.00 -1.65
CA THR A 69 2.35 -2.75 -0.40
C THR A 69 0.91 -3.24 -0.31
N ASP A 70 0.70 -4.31 0.43
CA ASP A 70 -0.55 -5.06 0.61
C ASP A 70 -1.76 -4.29 1.17
N LEU A 71 -1.55 -3.14 1.81
CA LEU A 71 -2.66 -2.27 2.21
C LEU A 71 -3.23 -1.41 1.08
N LEU A 72 -2.67 -1.48 -0.13
CA LEU A 72 -3.19 -0.78 -1.30
C LEU A 72 -4.15 -1.69 -2.06
N ASP A 73 -5.34 -1.19 -2.37
CA ASP A 73 -6.12 -1.74 -3.48
C ASP A 73 -5.38 -1.43 -4.80
N LEU A 74 -4.50 -2.36 -5.18
CA LEU A 74 -3.68 -2.24 -6.37
C LEU A 74 -4.52 -2.22 -7.65
N THR A 75 -5.62 -2.98 -7.68
CA THR A 75 -6.50 -3.07 -8.86
C THR A 75 -7.13 -1.72 -9.16
N THR A 76 -7.63 -1.02 -8.13
CA THR A 76 -8.18 0.33 -8.25
C THR A 76 -7.12 1.34 -8.66
N PHE A 77 -5.92 1.30 -8.08
CA PHE A 77 -4.83 2.20 -8.48
C PHE A 77 -4.48 2.02 -9.97
N LEU A 78 -4.35 0.77 -10.43
CA LEU A 78 -4.05 0.48 -11.82
C LEU A 78 -5.19 0.91 -12.75
N ALA A 79 -6.44 0.66 -12.40
CA ALA A 79 -7.59 1.09 -13.20
C ALA A 79 -7.61 2.61 -13.43
N LEU A 80 -7.34 3.39 -12.39
CA LEU A 80 -7.32 4.85 -12.45
C LEU A 80 -6.10 5.41 -13.22
N THR A 81 -5.01 4.65 -13.28
CA THR A 81 -3.74 5.10 -13.86
C THR A 81 -3.39 4.41 -15.18
N ARG A 82 -4.22 3.50 -15.68
CA ARG A 82 -3.86 2.56 -16.75
C ARG A 82 -3.44 3.22 -18.06
N HIS A 83 -4.01 4.38 -18.37
CA HIS A 83 -3.63 5.19 -19.53
C HIS A 83 -2.16 5.65 -19.50
N LYS A 84 -1.48 5.56 -18.35
CA LYS A 84 -0.02 5.75 -18.19
C LYS A 84 0.70 4.46 -17.83
N THR A 85 0.08 3.56 -17.07
CA THR A 85 0.74 2.38 -16.48
C THR A 85 0.51 1.07 -17.24
N ALA A 86 -0.11 1.12 -18.44
CA ALA A 86 -0.45 -0.07 -19.22
C ALA A 86 0.72 -1.05 -19.40
N ASP A 87 1.88 -0.51 -19.75
CA ASP A 87 3.08 -1.30 -20.07
C ASP A 87 4.09 -1.34 -18.93
N VAL A 88 3.75 -0.79 -17.76
CA VAL A 88 4.63 -0.78 -16.59
C VAL A 88 4.44 -2.07 -15.81
N PRO A 89 5.49 -2.88 -15.59
CA PRO A 89 5.43 -4.05 -14.73
C PRO A 89 5.01 -3.67 -13.31
N VAL A 90 4.29 -4.59 -12.65
CA VAL A 90 3.77 -4.36 -11.29
C VAL A 90 4.11 -5.55 -10.41
N ALA A 91 4.56 -5.26 -9.20
CA ALA A 91 4.79 -6.24 -8.14
C ALA A 91 4.01 -5.84 -6.88
N LEU A 92 3.51 -6.84 -6.16
CA LEU A 92 2.81 -6.67 -4.89
C LEU A 92 3.68 -7.28 -3.77
N TYR A 93 4.05 -6.45 -2.80
CA TYR A 93 4.77 -6.87 -1.61
C TYR A 93 3.78 -7.06 -0.45
N MET A 94 3.65 -8.31 0.00
CA MET A 94 2.83 -8.70 1.13
C MET A 94 3.62 -8.61 2.43
N HIS A 95 3.53 -7.46 3.13
CA HIS A 95 4.15 -7.30 4.46
C HIS A 95 3.38 -8.08 5.53
N GLU A 96 2.06 -8.01 5.43
CA GLU A 96 1.10 -8.75 6.24
C GLU A 96 -0.08 -9.19 5.36
N ASN A 97 -0.99 -9.98 5.93
CA ASN A 97 -2.22 -10.36 5.25
C ASN A 97 -3.39 -10.40 6.23
N GLN A 98 -4.47 -9.65 5.94
CA GLN A 98 -5.63 -9.54 6.83
C GLN A 98 -6.40 -10.86 6.98
N LEU A 99 -6.26 -11.81 6.03
CA LEU A 99 -6.81 -13.16 6.14
C LEU A 99 -6.16 -13.95 7.27
N THR A 100 -4.87 -13.74 7.56
CA THR A 100 -4.11 -14.52 8.55
C THR A 100 -3.55 -13.66 9.68
N TYR A 101 -3.81 -12.36 9.69
CA TYR A 101 -3.29 -11.46 10.71
C TYR A 101 -3.72 -11.90 12.12
N PRO A 102 -2.79 -11.88 13.11
CA PRO A 102 -3.10 -12.33 14.46
C PRO A 102 -4.28 -11.56 15.06
N LEU A 103 -5.19 -12.30 15.70
CA LEU A 103 -6.25 -11.70 16.50
C LEU A 103 -5.67 -11.19 17.82
N PRO A 104 -6.20 -10.07 18.36
CA PRO A 104 -5.74 -9.56 19.62
C PRO A 104 -6.07 -10.55 20.75
N ALA A 105 -5.16 -10.70 21.72
CA ALA A 105 -5.39 -11.52 22.90
C ALA A 105 -6.51 -10.95 23.80
N ASP A 106 -6.64 -9.63 23.83
CA ASP A 106 -7.76 -8.92 24.46
C ASP A 106 -8.62 -8.26 23.37
N PRO A 107 -9.90 -8.66 23.22
CA PRO A 107 -10.79 -8.18 22.16
C PRO A 107 -11.16 -6.69 22.30
N THR A 108 -10.87 -6.06 23.43
CA THR A 108 -11.23 -4.66 23.73
C THR A 108 -10.14 -3.66 23.37
N ILE A 109 -8.92 -4.15 23.05
CA ILE A 109 -7.76 -3.31 22.73
C ILE A 109 -7.28 -3.50 21.29
N GLY A 110 -6.45 -2.56 20.81
CA GLY A 110 -5.80 -2.67 19.52
C GLY A 110 -6.69 -2.34 18.30
N PRO A 111 -6.24 -2.74 17.09
CA PRO A 111 -6.85 -2.32 15.82
C PRO A 111 -8.20 -2.99 15.51
N MET A 112 -8.48 -4.15 16.12
CA MET A 112 -9.74 -4.91 15.94
C MET A 112 -10.74 -4.73 17.08
N ARG A 113 -10.49 -3.80 18.03
CA ARG A 113 -11.38 -3.58 19.18
C ARG A 113 -12.83 -3.27 18.82
N ARG A 114 -13.06 -2.66 17.66
CA ARG A 114 -14.41 -2.33 17.17
C ARG A 114 -15.17 -3.55 16.65
N GLN A 115 -14.47 -4.65 16.42
CA GLN A 115 -15.04 -5.95 16.04
C GLN A 115 -14.96 -6.96 17.19
N LEU A 116 -14.72 -6.51 18.43
CA LEU A 116 -14.63 -7.37 19.62
C LEU A 116 -13.63 -8.53 19.42
N GLY A 117 -12.50 -8.25 18.78
CA GLY A 117 -11.45 -9.25 18.50
C GLY A 117 -11.78 -10.23 17.37
N GLU A 118 -12.92 -10.09 16.69
CA GLU A 118 -13.24 -10.89 15.52
C GLU A 118 -12.56 -10.37 14.24
N ARG A 119 -12.23 -11.31 13.34
CA ARG A 119 -11.63 -10.97 12.05
C ARG A 119 -12.67 -10.35 11.13
N ASP A 120 -12.34 -9.18 10.62
CA ASP A 120 -13.10 -8.55 9.56
C ASP A 120 -12.63 -9.08 8.19
N ARG A 121 -13.39 -10.03 7.65
CA ARG A 121 -13.05 -10.70 6.38
C ARG A 121 -13.11 -9.77 5.17
N HIS A 122 -13.73 -8.59 5.30
CA HIS A 122 -13.79 -7.63 4.20
C HIS A 122 -12.40 -7.21 3.73
N TYR A 123 -11.48 -6.98 4.67
CA TYR A 123 -10.14 -6.48 4.35
C TYR A 123 -9.20 -7.56 3.77
N ALA A 124 -9.56 -8.84 3.91
CA ALA A 124 -8.82 -9.91 3.25
C ALA A 124 -8.94 -9.85 1.72
N PHE A 125 -10.06 -9.35 1.18
CA PHE A 125 -10.28 -9.25 -0.26
C PHE A 125 -9.49 -8.12 -0.94
N ILE A 126 -9.12 -7.09 -0.17
CA ILE A 126 -8.30 -5.98 -0.69
C ILE A 126 -6.81 -6.37 -0.67
N ASN A 127 -6.45 -7.33 0.19
CA ASN A 127 -5.10 -7.80 0.46
C ASN A 127 -4.96 -9.27 0.00
N TYR A 128 -5.34 -9.58 -1.24
CA TYR A 128 -5.21 -10.90 -1.87
C TYR A 128 -4.53 -10.80 -3.23
#